data_AF-A0A967IG55-F1
#
_entry.id   AF-A0A967IG55-F1
#
_cell.length_a   1.000
_cell.length_b   1.000
_cell.length_c   1.000
_cell.angle_alpha   90.00
_cell.angle_beta   90.00
_cell.angle_gamma   90.00
#
_symmetry.space_group_name_H-M   'P 1'
#
loop_
_entity.id
_entity.type
_entity.pdbx_description
1 polymer ?
#
loop_
_entity_poly.entity_id
_entity_poly.type
_entity_poly.pdbx_seq_one_letter_code
_entity_poly.pdbx_strand_id
1 'polypeptide(L)' 'QYLDLYRHCRNQTLICAAAGGVQPLDGVFVDIKDSAGLAAECQQAAWMGFTGKITIHPDQIATVNAAFTPGADEIDEAQR' A
#
# COMPACT_ATOMS: atom_id res chain seq x y z
N GLN A 1 -9.35 -3.01 13.01
CA GLN A 1 -10.32 -2.98 11.90
C GLN A 1 -10.79 -1.54 11.71
N TYR A 2 -10.74 -1.00 10.48
CA TYR A 2 -11.21 0.37 10.20
C TYR A 2 -12.73 0.49 10.37
N LEU A 3 -13.18 1.64 10.88
CA LEU A 3 -14.58 2.08 10.73
C LEU A 3 -14.87 2.31 9.24
N ASP A 4 -16.12 2.07 8.81
CA ASP A 4 -16.50 2.14 7.40
C ASP A 4 -16.23 3.50 6.75
N LEU A 5 -16.37 4.59 7.52
CA LEU A 5 -16.04 5.93 7.06
C LEU A 5 -14.57 6.05 6.62
N TYR A 6 -13.63 5.55 7.42
CA TYR A 6 -12.20 5.61 7.09
C TYR A 6 -11.87 4.71 5.89
N ARG A 7 -12.54 3.56 5.77
CA ARG A 7 -12.42 2.69 4.60
C ARG A 7 -12.91 3.39 3.33
N HIS A 8 -14.05 4.07 3.40
CA HIS A 8 -14.59 4.85 2.29
C HIS A 8 -13.63 5.97 1.88
N CYS A 9 -13.10 6.74 2.85
CA CYS A 9 -12.11 7.78 2.59
C CYS A 9 -10.85 7.22 1.91
N ARG A 10 -10.30 6.11 2.42
CA ARG A 10 -9.13 5.43 1.83
C ARG A 10 -9.38 5.03 0.37
N ASN A 11 -10.54 4.45 0.08
CA ASN A 11 -10.90 4.05 -1.28
C ASN A 11 -11.09 5.26 -2.21
N GLN A 12 -11.74 6.33 -1.73
CA GLN A 12 -11.89 7.58 -2.47
C GLN A 12 -10.53 8.23 -2.79
N THR A 13 -9.60 8.24 -1.82
CA THR A 13 -8.23 8.73 -2.04
C THR A 13 -7.55 8.00 -3.19
N LEU A 14 -7.62 6.66 -3.22
CA LEU A 14 -7.06 5.86 -4.30
C LEU A 14 -7.67 6.22 -5.66
N ILE A 15 -9.01 6.20 -5.76
CA ILE A 15 -9.73 6.44 -7.02
C ILE A 15 -9.43 7.84 -7.56
N CYS A 16 -9.51 8.86 -6.69
CA CYS A 16 -9.28 10.25 -7.08
C CYS A 16 -7.81 10.51 -7.44
N ALA A 17 -6.86 9.90 -6.73
CA ALA A 17 -5.43 10.03 -7.04
C ALA A 17 -5.12 9.42 -8.43
N ALA A 18 -5.61 8.22 -8.69
CA ALA A 18 -5.45 7.56 -9.99
C ALA A 18 -6.08 8.38 -11.12
N ALA A 19 -7.32 8.86 -10.94
CA ALA A 19 -8.00 9.69 -11.93
C ALA A 19 -7.29 11.05 -12.16
N GLY A 20 -6.66 11.59 -11.12
CA GLY A 20 -5.89 12.84 -11.18
C GLY A 20 -4.46 12.68 -11.68
N GLY A 21 -3.98 11.47 -11.97
CA GLY A 21 -2.60 11.22 -12.37
C GLY A 21 -1.57 11.54 -11.29
N VAL A 22 -1.96 11.48 -10.01
CA VAL A 22 -1.06 11.67 -8.86
C VAL A 22 -0.85 10.36 -8.12
N GLN A 23 0.28 10.25 -7.44
CA GLN A 23 0.68 9.03 -6.76
C GLN A 23 -0.30 8.67 -5.60
N PRO A 24 -0.98 7.51 -5.64
CA PRO A 24 -1.80 7.05 -4.52
C PRO A 24 -0.90 6.42 -3.45
N LEU A 25 -0.85 7.04 -2.26
CA LEU A 25 -0.16 6.50 -1.09
C LEU A 25 -1.16 6.06 -0.03
N ASP A 26 -0.92 4.87 0.52
CA ASP A 26 -1.69 4.34 1.64
C ASP A 26 -1.24 4.96 2.98
N GLY A 27 -2.15 4.98 3.96
CA GLY A 27 -1.92 5.56 5.28
C GLY A 27 -0.96 4.78 6.16
N VAL A 28 -0.73 5.28 7.38
CA VAL A 28 0.20 4.67 8.35
C VAL A 28 -0.31 3.36 8.94
N PHE A 29 0.59 2.45 9.27
CA PHE A 29 0.33 1.31 10.14
C PHE A 29 0.94 1.59 11.52
N VAL A 30 0.10 1.68 12.55
CA VAL A 30 0.50 2.23 13.87
C VAL A 30 1.10 1.19 14.81
N ASP A 31 0.80 -0.10 14.63
CA ASP A 31 1.37 -1.15 15.47
C ASP A 31 2.76 -1.54 14.97
N ILE A 32 3.78 -0.89 15.49
CA ILE A 32 5.19 -1.09 15.06
C ILE A 32 5.66 -2.53 15.31
N LYS A 33 5.07 -3.24 16.29
CA LYS A 33 5.50 -4.60 16.66
C LYS A 33 4.85 -5.68 15.79
N ASP A 34 3.75 -5.37 15.11
CA ASP A 34 3.03 -6.30 14.26
C ASP A 34 3.50 -6.24 12.80
N SER A 35 4.67 -6.83 12.55
CA SER A 35 5.24 -6.91 11.21
C SER A 35 4.42 -7.76 10.24
N ALA A 36 3.71 -8.77 10.74
CA ALA A 36 2.85 -9.63 9.93
C ALA A 36 1.58 -8.90 9.50
N GLY A 37 0.94 -8.16 10.41
CA GLY A 37 -0.19 -7.29 10.09
C GLY A 37 0.19 -6.20 9.09
N LEU A 38 1.35 -5.57 9.27
CA LEU A 38 1.89 -4.62 8.30
C LEU A 38 2.04 -5.25 6.91
N ALA A 39 2.67 -6.44 6.83
CA ALA A 39 2.89 -7.12 5.55
C ALA A 39 1.57 -7.44 4.84
N ALA A 40 0.58 -7.95 5.58
CA ALA A 40 -0.75 -8.26 5.03
C ALA A 40 -1.48 -7.00 4.53
N GLU A 41 -1.44 -5.91 5.30
CA GLU A 41 -2.08 -4.66 4.90
C GLU A 41 -1.39 -4.01 3.70
N CYS A 42 -0.05 -4.04 3.64
CA CYS A 42 0.73 -3.56 2.49
C CYS A 42 0.41 -4.37 1.23
N GLN A 43 0.37 -5.70 1.32
CA GLN A 43 0.03 -6.55 0.17
C GLN A 43 -1.38 -6.24 -0.35
N GLN A 44 -2.34 -6.06 0.55
CA GLN A 44 -3.69 -5.65 0.18
C GLN A 44 -3.70 -4.28 -0.50
N ALA A 45 -2.95 -3.31 0.03
CA ALA A 45 -2.86 -1.97 -0.51
C ALA A 45 -2.25 -1.96 -1.93
N ALA A 46 -1.14 -2.67 -2.12
CA ALA A 46 -0.49 -2.84 -3.42
C ALA A 46 -1.45 -3.47 -4.43
N TRP A 47 -2.14 -4.54 -4.04
CA TRP A 47 -3.13 -5.21 -4.90
C TRP A 47 -4.33 -4.33 -5.27
N MET A 48 -4.74 -3.41 -4.38
CA MET A 48 -5.77 -2.42 -4.70
C MET A 48 -5.30 -1.36 -5.71
N GLY A 49 -3.99 -1.18 -5.90
CA GLY A 49 -3.41 -0.18 -6.79
C GLY A 49 -2.80 1.04 -6.08
N PHE A 50 -2.64 1.00 -4.75
CA PHE A 50 -1.74 1.95 -4.09
C PHE A 50 -0.30 1.68 -4.54
N THR A 51 0.51 2.73 -4.61
CA THR A 51 1.91 2.64 -5.09
C THR A 51 2.94 2.75 -3.97
N GLY A 52 2.47 2.89 -2.73
CA GLY A 52 3.31 2.98 -1.54
C GLY A 52 2.48 3.15 -0.28
N LYS A 53 3.16 3.21 0.85
CA LYS A 53 2.57 3.40 2.19
C LYS A 53 3.43 4.35 3.02
N ILE A 54 2.80 5.21 3.82
CA ILE A 54 3.52 6.08 4.75
C ILE A 54 4.10 5.26 5.91
N THR A 55 5.43 5.27 6.06
CA THR A 55 6.16 4.62 7.15
C THR A 55 6.43 5.58 8.30
N ILE A 56 6.26 5.11 9.54
CA ILE A 56 6.52 5.89 10.76
C ILE A 56 7.69 5.34 11.60
N HIS A 57 8.24 4.18 11.22
CA HIS A 57 9.36 3.55 11.92
C HIS A 57 10.32 2.88 10.92
N PRO A 58 11.65 2.93 11.14
CA PRO A 58 12.63 2.31 10.23
C PRO A 58 12.38 0.82 9.95
N ASP A 59 11.95 0.05 10.95
CA ASP A 59 11.67 -1.39 10.81
C ASP A 59 10.56 -1.70 9.79
N GLN A 60 9.72 -0.71 9.44
CA GLN A 60 8.65 -0.88 8.45
C GLN A 60 9.18 -0.80 7.01
N ILE A 61 10.33 -0.17 6.78
CA ILE A 61 10.83 0.18 5.44
C ILE A 61 11.01 -1.06 4.56
N ALA A 62 11.65 -2.11 5.09
CA ALA A 62 11.92 -3.32 4.33
C ALA A 62 10.61 -4.02 3.90
N THR A 63 9.66 -4.15 4.82
CA THR A 63 8.35 -4.77 4.57
C THR A 63 7.50 -3.96 3.59
N VAL A 64 7.48 -2.64 3.72
CA VAL A 64 6.76 -1.76 2.78
C VAL A 64 7.39 -1.87 1.38
N ASN A 65 8.71 -1.72 1.26
CA ASN A 65 9.38 -1.83 -0.04
C ASN A 65 9.14 -3.18 -0.72
N ALA A 66 9.19 -4.28 0.03
CA ALA A 66 8.93 -5.61 -0.50
C ALA A 66 7.51 -5.75 -1.07
N ALA A 67 6.50 -5.14 -0.45
CA ALA A 67 5.11 -5.25 -0.90
C ALA A 67 4.77 -4.37 -2.11
N PHE A 68 5.45 -3.23 -2.28
CA PHE A 68 5.18 -2.29 -3.38
C PHE A 68 6.21 -2.34 -4.52
N THR A 69 7.22 -3.22 -4.42
CA THR A 69 8.17 -3.47 -5.52
C THR A 69 7.64 -4.65 -6.35
N PRO A 70 7.38 -4.47 -7.66
CA PRO A 70 6.93 -5.56 -8.51
C PRO A 70 7.92 -6.72 -8.56
N GLY A 71 7.40 -7.94 -8.60
CA GLY A 71 8.18 -9.14 -8.82
C GLY A 71 8.69 -9.25 -10.26
N ALA A 72 9.69 -10.10 -10.48
CA ALA A 72 10.24 -10.32 -11.82
C ALA A 72 9.18 -10.81 -12.83
N ASP A 73 8.26 -11.68 -12.38
CA ASP A 73 7.19 -12.21 -13.22
C ASP A 73 6.18 -11.13 -13.63
N GLU A 74 5.82 -10.21 -12.72
CA GLU A 74 4.93 -9.08 -12.99
C GLU A 74 5.56 -8.10 -13.99
N ILE A 75 6.88 -7.88 -13.87
CA ILE A 75 7.64 -7.05 -14.81
C ILE A 75 7.68 -7.68 -16.19
N ASP A 76 7.96 -8.98 -16.28
CA ASP A 76 7.99 -9.71 -17.56
C ASP A 76 6.60 -9.76 -18.22
N GLU A 77 5.53 -9.98 -17.47
CA GLU A 77 4.16 -9.89 -17.97
C GLU A 77 3.85 -8.50 -18.55
N ALA A 78 4.21 -7.43 -17.85
CA ALA A 78 3.94 -6.06 -18.30
C ALA A 78 4.75 -5.62 -19.54
N GLN A 79 5.86 -6.29 -19.85
CA GLN A 79 6.72 -5.98 -21.00
C GLN A 79 6.36 -6.74 -22.27
N ARG A 80 5.51 -7.76 -22.19
CA ARG A 80 5.02 -8.54 -23.34
C ARG A 80 3.84 -7.87 -24.03
#